data_AF-A0AAJ6QUB0-F1
#
_entry.id   AF-A0AAJ6QUB0-F1
#
_cell.length_a   1.000
_cell.length_b   1.000
_cell.length_c   1.000
_cell.angle_alpha   90.00
_cell.angle_beta   90.00
_cell.angle_gamma   90.00
#
_symmetry.space_group_name_H-M   'P 1'
#
loop_
_entity.id
_entity.type
_entity.pdbx_description
1 polymer ?
#
loop_
_entity_poly.entity_id
_entity_poly.type
_entity_poly.pdbx_seq_one_letter_code
_entity_poly.pdbx_strand_id
1 'polypeptide(L)'
;MSNFECWLSDRLDALRVDSEVFSSYIQGILEGDEKHDEKTESIQDILESASTESVDIAGVTQEIIRMYNEQSGLESSIGTSQALDAATEDGQEGTFEDKVRTIFSKQNAKASESANKRKASSTEEREKLRSSILSQYAEVEVASAENAEEDIIKASAGQLATPALNPKDKRKNPPSSSDPLLMKNTNAQQVLDAEKLKRERSKQESEAKKVKDKTDRENQKKKEAERREKEKQRTQKGERRR
;
A
#
# COMPACT_ATOMS: atom_id res chain seq x y z
N MET A 1 19.19 30.37 -11.81
CA MET A 1 19.11 29.33 -10.79
C MET A 1 17.78 29.47 -10.10
N SER A 2 17.02 28.38 -10.01
CA SER A 2 15.78 28.36 -9.24
C SER A 2 16.07 28.72 -7.77
N ASN A 3 15.08 29.26 -7.04
CA ASN A 3 15.25 29.60 -5.62
C ASN A 3 15.72 28.36 -4.81
N PHE A 4 15.22 27.19 -5.21
CA PHE A 4 15.64 25.90 -4.68
C PHE A 4 17.10 25.54 -5.00
N GLU A 5 17.57 25.75 -6.23
CA GLU A 5 18.98 25.49 -6.59
C GLU A 5 19.95 26.32 -5.76
N CYS A 6 19.69 27.62 -5.57
CA CYS A 6 20.55 28.47 -4.73
C CYS A 6 20.56 27.97 -3.27
N TRP A 7 19.39 27.63 -2.74
CA TRP A 7 19.27 27.09 -1.38
C TRP A 7 19.98 25.73 -1.24
N LEU A 8 19.86 24.86 -2.23
CA LEU A 8 20.50 23.54 -2.24
C LEU A 8 22.02 23.69 -2.25
N SER A 9 22.57 24.60 -3.06
CA SER A 9 24.00 24.88 -3.07
C SER A 9 24.51 25.42 -1.73
N ASP A 10 23.82 26.41 -1.15
CA ASP A 10 24.17 26.94 0.19
C ASP A 10 24.10 25.85 1.27
N ARG A 11 23.12 24.94 1.17
CA ARG A 11 22.96 23.83 2.10
C ARG A 11 24.10 22.81 1.96
N LEU A 12 24.49 22.46 0.73
CA LEU A 12 25.59 21.54 0.47
C LEU A 12 26.94 22.14 0.89
N ASP A 13 27.16 23.43 0.67
CA ASP A 13 28.37 24.14 1.12
C ASP A 13 28.47 24.14 2.66
N ALA A 14 27.34 24.26 3.36
CA ALA A 14 27.29 24.15 4.82
C ALA A 14 27.66 22.75 5.32
N LEU A 15 27.36 21.70 4.54
CA LEU A 15 27.81 20.32 4.80
C LEU A 15 29.24 20.05 4.31
N ARG A 16 29.92 21.06 3.73
CA ARG A 16 31.23 20.94 3.08
C ARG A 16 31.26 19.90 1.95
N VAL A 17 30.12 19.73 1.27
CA VAL A 17 29.95 18.90 0.10
C VAL A 17 30.06 19.78 -1.15
N ASP A 18 30.67 19.27 -2.21
CA ASP A 18 30.85 20.00 -3.47
C ASP A 18 29.50 20.33 -4.13
N SER A 19 29.03 21.56 -3.96
CA SER A 19 27.73 21.99 -4.45
C SER A 19 27.60 21.96 -5.97
N GLU A 20 28.68 22.13 -6.74
CA GLU A 20 28.60 22.18 -8.21
C GLU A 20 28.28 20.80 -8.80
N VAL A 21 28.91 19.75 -8.28
CA VAL A 21 28.70 18.38 -8.73
C VAL A 21 27.40 17.81 -8.16
N PHE A 22 27.16 17.97 -6.86
CA PHE A 22 26.05 17.30 -6.20
C PHE A 22 24.70 18.01 -6.38
N SER A 23 24.65 19.35 -6.56
CA SER A 23 23.37 20.05 -6.80
C SER A 23 22.69 19.54 -8.07
N SER A 24 23.45 19.41 -9.17
CA SER A 24 22.90 18.94 -10.46
C SER A 24 22.44 17.48 -10.42
N TYR A 25 23.18 16.63 -9.71
CA TYR A 25 22.83 15.22 -9.57
C TYR A 25 21.61 15.00 -8.67
N ILE A 26 21.57 15.67 -7.50
CA ILE A 26 20.43 15.61 -6.58
C ILE A 26 19.18 16.16 -7.25
N GLN A 27 19.29 17.24 -8.01
CA GLN A 27 18.18 17.78 -8.79
C GLN A 27 17.66 16.77 -9.82
N GLY A 28 18.54 16.06 -10.52
CA GLY A 28 18.13 14.99 -11.45
C GLY A 28 17.36 13.85 -10.77
N ILE A 29 17.76 13.46 -9.54
CA ILE A 29 17.03 12.46 -8.75
C ILE A 29 15.66 12.99 -8.33
N LEU A 30 15.58 14.26 -7.92
CA LEU A 30 14.34 14.90 -7.51
C LEU A 30 13.34 15.06 -8.67
N GLU A 31 13.82 15.31 -9.88
CA GLU A 31 13.02 15.38 -11.12
C GLU A 31 12.62 14.00 -11.66
N GLY A 32 13.31 12.94 -11.25
CA GLY A 32 13.00 11.56 -11.64
C GLY A 32 11.60 11.08 -11.21
N ASP A 33 11.12 9.99 -11.81
CA ASP A 33 9.83 9.36 -11.51
C ASP A 33 9.90 8.30 -10.39
N GLU A 34 11.04 8.24 -9.69
CA GLU A 34 11.29 7.39 -8.54
C GLU A 34 10.31 7.68 -7.39
N LYS A 35 10.03 6.65 -6.58
CA LYS A 35 9.17 6.84 -5.39
C LYS A 35 9.86 7.72 -4.36
N HIS A 36 9.07 8.35 -3.50
CA HIS A 36 9.58 9.18 -2.39
C HIS A 36 10.65 8.46 -1.54
N ASP A 37 10.43 7.18 -1.22
CA ASP A 37 11.37 6.39 -0.43
C ASP A 37 12.68 6.13 -1.19
N GLU A 38 12.59 5.85 -2.50
CA GLU A 38 13.75 5.63 -3.38
C GLU A 38 14.59 6.91 -3.54
N LYS A 39 13.94 8.08 -3.68
CA LYS A 39 14.61 9.39 -3.69
C LYS A 39 15.30 9.70 -2.37
N THR A 40 14.65 9.34 -1.26
CA THR A 40 15.18 9.54 0.09
C THR A 40 16.45 8.70 0.28
N GLU A 41 16.40 7.41 -0.03
CA GLU A 41 17.55 6.51 0.11
C GLU A 41 18.70 6.95 -0.81
N SER A 42 18.42 7.27 -2.07
CA SER A 42 19.45 7.66 -3.03
C SER A 42 20.17 8.94 -2.62
N ILE A 43 19.43 9.98 -2.22
CA ILE A 43 20.02 11.25 -1.75
C ILE A 43 20.77 11.06 -0.44
N GLN A 44 20.23 10.24 0.48
CA GLN A 44 20.87 9.94 1.75
C GLN A 44 22.22 9.23 1.53
N ASP A 45 22.27 8.20 0.68
CA ASP A 45 23.51 7.47 0.37
C ASP A 45 24.57 8.39 -0.24
N ILE A 46 24.17 9.29 -1.15
CA ILE A 46 25.07 10.28 -1.75
C ILE A 46 25.63 11.20 -0.68
N LEU A 47 24.77 11.77 0.16
CA LEU A 47 25.18 12.70 1.20
C LEU A 47 25.99 12.01 2.30
N GLU A 48 25.72 10.74 2.61
CA GLU A 48 26.49 9.96 3.57
C GLU A 48 27.88 9.60 3.03
N SER A 49 28.00 9.38 1.72
CA SER A 49 29.29 9.17 1.07
C SER A 49 30.11 10.47 0.92
N ALA A 50 29.44 11.60 0.71
CA ALA A 50 30.07 12.89 0.43
C ALA A 50 30.38 13.68 1.71
N SER A 51 29.56 13.54 2.74
CA SER A 51 29.72 14.27 4.00
C SER A 51 30.66 13.52 4.94
N THR A 52 31.70 14.18 5.42
CA THR A 52 32.64 13.61 6.42
C THR A 52 32.24 13.98 7.86
N GLU A 53 31.22 14.82 8.02
CA GLU A 53 30.80 15.38 9.30
C GLU A 53 29.68 14.54 9.93
N SER A 54 29.67 14.43 11.26
CA SER A 54 28.63 13.71 12.02
C SER A 54 27.33 14.53 12.08
N VAL A 55 26.80 14.87 10.91
CA VAL A 55 25.56 15.62 10.71
C VAL A 55 24.42 14.62 10.57
N ASP A 56 23.22 15.04 10.95
CA ASP A 56 21.99 14.29 10.69
C ASP A 56 21.66 14.31 9.19
N ILE A 57 22.31 13.41 8.42
CA ILE A 57 22.14 13.29 6.97
C ILE A 57 20.70 12.91 6.62
N ALA A 58 20.05 12.09 7.45
CA ALA A 58 18.65 11.73 7.28
C ALA A 58 17.74 12.96 7.39
N GLY A 59 17.96 13.80 8.41
CA GLY A 59 17.27 15.08 8.56
C GLY A 59 17.49 16.04 7.40
N VAL A 60 18.74 16.17 6.93
CA VAL A 60 19.08 17.02 5.77
C VAL A 60 18.41 16.51 4.49
N THR A 61 18.38 15.20 4.27
CA THR A 61 17.72 14.58 3.12
C THR A 61 16.22 14.86 3.10
N GLN A 62 15.57 14.71 4.26
CA GLN A 62 14.14 15.03 4.41
C GLN A 62 13.86 16.52 4.17
N GLU A 63 14.75 17.40 4.62
CA GLU A 63 14.64 18.84 4.39
C GLU A 63 14.75 19.19 2.90
N ILE A 64 15.70 18.59 2.17
CA ILE A 64 15.88 18.78 0.72
C ILE A 64 14.62 18.38 -0.04
N ILE A 65 14.08 17.19 0.24
CA ILE A 65 12.86 16.69 -0.41
C ILE A 65 11.66 17.58 -0.09
N ARG A 66 11.54 18.02 1.16
CA ARG A 66 10.47 18.94 1.58
C ARG A 66 10.55 20.27 0.83
N MET A 67 11.73 20.89 0.77
CA MET A 67 11.94 22.17 0.08
C MET A 67 11.66 22.05 -1.43
N TYR A 68 12.05 20.93 -2.05
CA TYR A 68 11.75 20.65 -3.45
C TYR A 68 10.25 20.51 -3.71
N ASN A 69 9.53 19.80 -2.85
CA ASN A 69 8.08 19.64 -2.95
C ASN A 69 7.32 20.95 -2.71
N GLU A 70 7.80 21.79 -1.79
CA GLU A 70 7.26 23.12 -1.55
C GLU A 70 7.46 24.03 -2.76
N GLN A 71 8.66 24.05 -3.35
CA GLN A 71 8.97 24.83 -4.56
C GLN A 71 8.18 24.32 -5.78
N SER A 72 8.11 23.01 -5.99
CA SER A 72 7.35 22.39 -7.10
C SER A 72 5.85 22.59 -6.94
N GLY A 73 5.34 22.55 -5.70
CA GLY A 73 3.96 22.89 -5.38
C GLY A 73 3.64 24.38 -5.59
N LEU A 74 4.61 25.26 -5.32
CA LEU A 74 4.48 26.70 -5.56
C LEU A 74 4.52 27.05 -7.05
N GLU A 75 5.40 26.43 -7.84
CA GLU A 75 5.46 26.60 -9.30
C GLU A 75 4.16 26.11 -9.98
N SER A 76 3.56 25.04 -9.48
CA SER A 76 2.23 24.57 -9.90
C SER A 76 1.11 25.57 -9.57
N SER A 77 1.25 26.33 -8.47
CA SER A 77 0.33 27.42 -8.11
C SER A 77 0.58 28.72 -8.89
N ILE A 78 1.83 29.01 -9.24
CA ILE A 78 2.23 30.24 -9.96
C ILE A 78 1.85 30.16 -11.46
N GLY A 79 1.81 28.96 -12.05
CA GLY A 79 1.31 28.73 -13.41
C GLY A 79 -0.17 29.10 -13.65
N THR A 80 -0.95 29.35 -12.58
CA THR A 80 -2.37 29.76 -12.66
C THR A 80 -2.58 31.25 -12.35
N SER A 81 -1.51 32.01 -12.09
CA SER A 81 -1.60 33.40 -11.60
C SER A 81 -1.32 34.47 -12.66
N GLN A 82 -1.13 34.09 -13.94
CA GLN A 82 -0.94 35.04 -15.05
C GLN A 82 -2.17 35.10 -15.96
N ALA A 83 -3.36 35.24 -15.35
CA ALA A 83 -4.52 35.83 -16.01
C ALA A 83 -5.42 36.44 -14.95
N LEU A 84 -5.88 37.68 -15.22
CA LEU A 84 -6.96 38.41 -14.55
C LEU A 84 -6.53 39.37 -13.42
N ASP A 85 -5.85 40.44 -13.83
CA ASP A 85 -6.20 41.78 -13.35
C ASP A 85 -7.29 42.34 -14.29
N ALA A 86 -8.56 42.26 -13.85
CA ALA A 86 -9.66 43.14 -14.23
C ALA A 86 -10.98 42.72 -13.55
N ALA A 87 -11.42 43.58 -12.61
CA ALA A 87 -12.80 43.95 -12.32
C ALA A 87 -13.86 42.86 -11.93
N THR A 88 -14.20 42.87 -10.64
CA THR A 88 -15.52 43.22 -10.07
C THR A 88 -16.83 42.68 -10.70
N GLU A 89 -17.66 42.14 -9.78
CA GLU A 89 -19.13 42.03 -9.75
C GLU A 89 -19.86 40.84 -10.40
N ASP A 90 -20.52 40.10 -9.49
CA ASP A 90 -21.87 39.52 -9.59
C ASP A 90 -22.19 38.56 -10.75
N GLY A 91 -22.36 37.28 -10.43
CA GLY A 91 -22.97 36.30 -11.32
C GLY A 91 -22.32 34.94 -11.26
N GLN A 92 -23.15 33.92 -10.98
CA GLN A 92 -22.76 32.51 -10.98
C GLN A 92 -22.03 32.11 -12.27
N GLU A 93 -20.81 31.58 -12.15
CA GLU A 93 -20.36 30.36 -12.84
C GLU A 93 -18.99 29.95 -12.28
N GLY A 94 -19.00 29.11 -11.24
CA GLY A 94 -17.78 28.43 -10.80
C GLY A 94 -17.19 27.64 -11.98
N THR A 95 -15.88 27.79 -12.16
CA THR A 95 -15.12 27.22 -13.26
C THR A 95 -15.34 25.70 -13.35
N PHE A 96 -15.09 25.10 -14.53
CA PHE A 96 -15.18 23.65 -14.71
C PHE A 96 -14.37 22.90 -13.65
N GLU A 97 -13.23 23.45 -13.24
CA GLU A 97 -12.36 22.96 -12.16
C GLU A 97 -13.07 22.94 -10.81
N ASP A 98 -13.82 23.99 -10.44
CA ASP A 98 -14.61 24.04 -9.20
C ASP A 98 -15.76 23.03 -9.23
N LYS A 99 -16.38 22.82 -10.40
CA LYS A 99 -17.41 21.79 -10.59
C LYS A 99 -16.80 20.40 -10.45
N VAL A 100 -15.61 20.15 -11.01
CA VAL A 100 -14.87 18.88 -10.87
C VAL A 100 -14.45 18.65 -9.42
N ARG A 101 -13.91 19.66 -8.72
CA ARG A 101 -13.60 19.61 -7.27
C ARG A 101 -14.85 19.32 -6.44
N THR A 102 -15.97 19.96 -6.76
CA THR A 102 -17.24 19.76 -6.07
C THR A 102 -17.79 18.35 -6.30
N ILE A 103 -17.69 17.83 -7.52
CA ILE A 103 -18.11 16.46 -7.87
C ILE A 103 -17.20 15.44 -7.18
N PHE A 104 -15.88 15.64 -7.19
CA PHE A 104 -14.91 14.76 -6.55
C PHE A 104 -15.07 14.76 -5.03
N SER A 105 -15.27 15.93 -4.42
CA SER A 105 -15.58 16.09 -3.00
C SER A 105 -16.90 15.39 -2.62
N LYS A 106 -17.96 15.56 -3.43
CA LYS A 106 -19.25 14.86 -3.23
C LYS A 106 -19.16 13.35 -3.45
N GLN A 107 -18.26 12.87 -4.30
CA GLN A 107 -18.06 11.44 -4.55
C GLN A 107 -17.23 10.78 -3.43
N ASN A 108 -16.23 11.47 -2.89
CA ASN A 108 -15.43 11.00 -1.75
C ASN A 108 -16.19 11.06 -0.41
N ALA A 109 -17.03 12.05 -0.17
CA ALA A 109 -17.84 12.13 1.06
C ALA A 109 -18.81 10.95 1.21
N LYS A 110 -19.35 10.43 0.09
CA LYS A 110 -20.23 9.24 0.11
C LYS A 110 -19.46 7.93 0.29
N ALA A 111 -18.16 7.92 -0.04
CA ALA A 111 -17.28 6.77 0.17
C ALA A 111 -16.75 6.71 1.63
N SER A 112 -16.58 7.85 2.31
CA SER A 112 -16.10 7.89 3.70
C SER A 112 -17.17 7.45 4.72
N GLU A 113 -18.45 7.79 4.51
CA GLU A 113 -19.56 7.30 5.35
C GLU A 113 -19.72 5.76 5.27
N SER A 114 -19.43 5.16 4.09
CA SER A 114 -19.51 3.71 3.89
C SER A 114 -18.27 2.95 4.41
N ALA A 115 -17.12 3.64 4.57
CA ALA A 115 -15.89 3.06 5.10
C ALA A 115 -15.84 3.04 6.64
N ASN A 116 -16.39 4.06 7.30
CA ASN A 116 -16.46 4.10 8.78
C ASN A 116 -17.37 3.01 9.36
N LYS A 117 -18.42 2.60 8.64
CA LYS A 117 -19.29 1.50 9.08
C LYS A 117 -18.65 0.11 8.93
N ARG A 118 -17.65 -0.04 8.06
CA ARG A 118 -16.90 -1.30 7.85
C ARG A 118 -15.69 -1.46 8.77
N LYS A 119 -15.11 -0.35 9.27
CA LYS A 119 -14.02 -0.40 10.26
C LYS A 119 -14.53 -0.73 11.67
N ALA A 120 -15.70 -0.22 12.07
CA ALA A 120 -16.28 -0.52 13.38
C ALA A 120 -16.70 -2.00 13.55
N SER A 121 -17.16 -2.65 12.48
CA SER A 121 -17.51 -4.09 12.53
C SER A 121 -16.29 -5.02 12.52
N SER A 122 -15.13 -4.55 12.03
CA SER A 122 -13.89 -5.34 11.97
C SER A 122 -13.10 -5.32 13.27
N THR A 123 -13.29 -4.30 14.13
CA THR A 123 -12.60 -4.19 15.42
C THR A 123 -13.23 -5.09 16.49
N GLU A 124 -14.56 -5.16 16.59
CA GLU A 124 -15.25 -6.04 17.55
C GLU A 124 -15.02 -7.53 17.26
N GLU A 125 -15.08 -7.94 15.99
CA GLU A 125 -14.80 -9.33 15.61
C GLU A 125 -13.33 -9.71 15.88
N ARG A 126 -12.39 -8.77 15.69
CA ARG A 126 -10.97 -8.99 16.03
C ARG A 126 -10.74 -9.07 17.54
N GLU A 127 -11.47 -8.30 18.35
CA GLU A 127 -11.40 -8.40 19.81
C GLU A 127 -12.01 -9.69 20.34
N LYS A 128 -13.16 -10.13 19.80
CA LYS A 128 -13.73 -11.44 20.12
C LYS A 128 -12.80 -12.59 19.72
N LEU A 129 -12.17 -12.50 18.54
CA LEU A 129 -11.21 -13.50 18.09
C LEU A 129 -9.97 -13.52 19.00
N ARG A 130 -9.41 -12.36 19.34
CA ARG A 130 -8.26 -12.24 20.27
C ARG A 130 -8.62 -12.79 21.65
N SER A 131 -9.79 -12.43 22.19
CA SER A 131 -10.27 -12.91 23.49
C SER A 131 -10.51 -14.43 23.50
N SER A 132 -11.07 -14.98 22.43
CA SER A 132 -11.32 -16.43 22.29
C SER A 132 -10.01 -17.22 22.24
N ILE A 133 -9.03 -16.75 21.47
CA ILE A 133 -7.69 -17.35 21.41
C ILE A 133 -7.02 -17.29 22.78
N LEU A 134 -7.06 -16.13 23.46
CA LEU A 134 -6.45 -15.97 24.77
C LEU A 134 -7.12 -16.87 25.82
N SER A 135 -8.44 -17.08 25.75
CA SER A 135 -9.16 -18.03 26.61
C SER A 135 -8.75 -19.49 26.35
N GLN A 136 -8.54 -19.87 25.08
CA GLN A 136 -8.04 -21.21 24.73
C GLN A 136 -6.65 -21.46 25.29
N TYR A 137 -5.79 -20.44 25.36
CA TYR A 137 -4.48 -20.56 25.99
C TYR A 137 -4.54 -20.50 27.53
N ALA A 138 -5.48 -19.74 28.10
CA ALA A 138 -5.67 -19.68 29.55
C ALA A 138 -6.16 -21.03 30.13
N GLU A 139 -6.95 -21.81 29.39
CA GLU A 139 -7.33 -23.17 29.79
C GLU A 139 -6.17 -24.18 29.72
N VAL A 140 -5.10 -23.89 28.98
CA VAL A 140 -3.96 -24.80 28.79
C VAL A 140 -2.90 -24.65 29.89
N GLU A 141 -2.87 -23.54 30.65
CA GLU A 141 -1.83 -23.29 31.66
C GLU A 141 -2.11 -23.92 33.05
N VAL A 142 -3.23 -24.61 33.24
CA VAL A 142 -3.59 -25.28 34.53
C VAL A 142 -4.04 -26.74 34.36
N ALA A 143 -3.42 -27.47 33.42
CA ALA A 143 -3.46 -28.93 33.39
C ALA A 143 -2.05 -29.54 33.25
N SER A 144 -1.05 -28.96 33.93
CA SER A 144 0.23 -29.63 34.21
C SER A 144 0.20 -30.19 35.62
N ALA A 145 -0.34 -31.40 35.77
CA ALA A 145 0.05 -32.36 36.81
C ALA A 145 -0.63 -33.72 36.53
N GLU A 146 0.21 -34.73 36.28
CA GLU A 146 -0.07 -36.15 36.59
C GLU A 146 -1.00 -36.93 35.65
N ASN A 147 -0.44 -37.50 34.57
CA ASN A 147 -0.32 -38.96 34.43
C ASN A 147 0.42 -39.33 33.13
N ALA A 148 1.37 -40.25 33.27
CA ALA A 148 2.07 -40.91 32.17
C ALA A 148 1.25 -42.11 31.70
N GLU A 149 1.10 -42.28 30.37
CA GLU A 149 0.98 -43.54 29.61
C GLU A 149 0.77 -43.15 28.13
N GLU A 150 1.74 -43.39 27.25
CA GLU A 150 1.93 -44.60 26.41
C GLU A 150 1.06 -44.63 25.13
N ASP A 151 1.75 -44.78 23.99
CA ASP A 151 1.33 -45.30 22.68
C ASP A 151 0.01 -44.86 22.01
N ILE A 152 0.11 -44.13 20.88
CA ILE A 152 -0.56 -44.52 19.63
C ILE A 152 0.32 -44.20 18.40
N ILE A 153 0.93 -45.25 17.86
CA ILE A 153 1.36 -45.36 16.46
C ILE A 153 0.13 -45.63 15.59
N LYS A 154 -0.18 -44.80 14.57
CA LYS A 154 -0.63 -45.29 13.24
C LYS A 154 -0.76 -44.21 12.15
N ALA A 155 0.13 -44.36 11.17
CA ALA A 155 -0.13 -44.40 9.73
C ALA A 155 -1.14 -43.42 9.08
N SER A 156 -0.64 -42.66 8.10
CA SER A 156 -1.12 -42.87 6.73
C SER A 156 0.02 -42.68 5.73
N ALA A 157 0.31 -43.76 5.02
CA ALA A 157 1.22 -43.83 3.91
C ALA A 157 0.56 -43.23 2.65
N GLY A 158 1.31 -42.42 1.91
CA GLY A 158 0.92 -41.87 0.61
C GLY A 158 2.12 -41.91 -0.33
N GLN A 159 2.40 -43.10 -0.83
CA GLN A 159 3.53 -43.48 -1.68
C GLN A 159 3.25 -43.07 -3.13
N LEU A 160 4.15 -42.31 -3.76
CA LEU A 160 4.22 -42.15 -5.22
C LEU A 160 5.68 -42.34 -5.65
N ALA A 161 5.89 -43.46 -6.33
CA ALA A 161 7.17 -44.04 -6.69
C ALA A 161 7.81 -43.34 -7.90
N THR A 162 9.11 -43.04 -7.79
CA THR A 162 10.03 -42.77 -8.89
C THR A 162 10.54 -44.09 -9.48
N PRO A 163 10.68 -44.27 -10.81
CA PRO A 163 11.35 -45.45 -11.35
C PRO A 163 12.88 -45.28 -11.29
N ALA A 164 13.52 -46.32 -10.78
CA ALA A 164 14.95 -46.46 -10.60
C ALA A 164 15.72 -46.64 -11.92
N LEU A 165 16.92 -46.03 -12.01
CA LEU A 165 18.02 -46.56 -12.82
C LEU A 165 19.37 -46.41 -12.09
N ASN A 166 19.88 -47.59 -11.72
CA ASN A 166 21.24 -48.06 -11.47
C ASN A 166 22.02 -47.79 -10.16
N PRO A 167 22.58 -48.87 -9.55
CA PRO A 167 23.31 -48.82 -8.29
C PRO A 167 24.83 -49.00 -8.49
N LYS A 168 25.62 -48.05 -7.98
CA LYS A 168 26.99 -48.25 -7.42
C LYS A 168 27.62 -46.88 -7.23
N ASP A 169 27.47 -46.32 -6.03
CA ASP A 169 28.59 -45.63 -5.40
C ASP A 169 28.42 -45.60 -3.88
N LYS A 170 29.32 -46.31 -3.21
CA LYS A 170 29.49 -46.29 -1.76
C LYS A 170 30.15 -44.99 -1.38
N ARG A 171 29.40 -43.96 -0.99
CA ARG A 171 29.92 -42.92 -0.09
C ARG A 171 28.90 -42.60 1.00
N LYS A 172 29.43 -42.64 2.21
CA LYS A 172 28.78 -42.58 3.51
C LYS A 172 28.11 -41.22 3.72
N ASN A 173 26.98 -41.28 4.42
CA ASN A 173 26.31 -40.23 5.20
C ASN A 173 25.69 -39.06 4.40
N PRO A 174 24.35 -38.85 4.47
CA PRO A 174 23.82 -37.52 4.19
C PRO A 174 24.31 -36.57 5.29
N PRO A 175 24.75 -35.33 4.99
CA PRO A 175 24.96 -34.34 6.03
C PRO A 175 23.58 -33.90 6.51
N SER A 176 22.99 -34.68 7.41
CA SER A 176 21.92 -34.25 8.29
C SER A 176 22.54 -33.36 9.36
N SER A 177 22.92 -32.15 8.97
CA SER A 177 23.33 -31.10 9.90
C SER A 177 22.67 -29.80 9.49
N SER A 178 21.35 -29.70 9.74
CA SER A 178 20.78 -28.40 10.08
C SER A 178 21.33 -28.02 11.45
N ASP A 179 22.57 -27.56 11.48
CA ASP A 179 23.17 -26.95 12.67
C ASP A 179 22.26 -25.78 13.06
N PRO A 180 21.68 -25.75 14.28
CA PRO A 180 20.80 -24.66 14.71
C PRO A 180 21.50 -23.28 14.71
N LEU A 181 22.83 -23.23 14.52
CA LEU A 181 23.61 -22.02 14.32
C LEU A 181 23.81 -21.62 12.85
N LEU A 182 23.53 -22.51 11.88
CA LEU A 182 23.57 -22.18 10.46
C LEU A 182 22.22 -21.61 10.01
N MET A 183 22.20 -20.33 9.67
CA MET A 183 21.01 -19.69 9.11
C MET A 183 20.54 -20.43 7.86
N LYS A 184 19.25 -20.77 7.82
CA LYS A 184 18.62 -21.46 6.67
C LYS A 184 18.72 -20.57 5.43
N ASN A 185 19.04 -21.17 4.28
CA ASN A 185 19.05 -20.46 2.99
C ASN A 185 17.66 -19.88 2.72
N THR A 186 17.53 -18.55 2.88
CA THR A 186 16.27 -17.83 2.79
C THR A 186 15.89 -17.54 1.35
N ASN A 187 16.86 -17.55 0.43
CA ASN A 187 16.66 -17.21 -0.98
C ASN A 187 15.72 -18.20 -1.68
N ALA A 188 15.92 -19.51 -1.47
CA ALA A 188 15.04 -20.53 -2.05
C ALA A 188 13.60 -20.43 -1.53
N GLN A 189 13.44 -20.11 -0.24
CA GLN A 189 12.13 -19.94 0.37
C GLN A 189 11.44 -18.65 -0.09
N GLN A 190 12.18 -17.55 -0.20
CA GLN A 190 11.69 -16.28 -0.73
C GLN A 190 11.19 -16.41 -2.17
N VAL A 191 11.88 -17.17 -3.02
CA VAL A 191 11.42 -17.40 -4.41
C VAL A 191 10.10 -18.17 -4.44
N LEU A 192 9.97 -19.24 -3.64
CA LEU A 192 8.74 -20.02 -3.55
C LEU A 192 7.57 -19.19 -2.98
N ASP A 193 7.81 -18.40 -1.94
CA ASP A 193 6.81 -17.53 -1.34
C ASP A 193 6.38 -16.41 -2.30
N ALA A 194 7.33 -15.83 -3.06
CA ALA A 194 7.02 -14.83 -4.09
C ALA A 194 6.17 -15.41 -5.22
N GLU A 195 6.46 -16.62 -5.69
CA GLU A 195 5.64 -17.29 -6.72
C GLU A 195 4.23 -17.60 -6.20
N LYS A 196 4.14 -18.10 -4.96
CA LYS A 196 2.86 -18.39 -4.30
C LYS A 196 2.01 -17.13 -4.13
N LEU A 197 2.59 -16.03 -3.66
CA LEU A 197 1.92 -14.74 -3.54
C LEU A 197 1.44 -14.21 -4.90
N LYS A 198 2.25 -14.36 -5.96
CA LYS A 198 1.86 -13.95 -7.32
C LYS A 198 0.65 -14.75 -7.82
N ARG A 199 0.60 -16.05 -7.55
CA ARG A 199 -0.52 -16.93 -7.92
C ARG A 199 -1.79 -16.57 -7.15
N GLU A 200 -1.67 -16.34 -5.84
CA GLU A 200 -2.80 -15.97 -4.99
C GLU A 200 -3.36 -14.59 -5.36
N ARG A 201 -2.48 -13.61 -5.63
CA ARG A 201 -2.87 -12.28 -6.09
C ARG A 201 -3.66 -12.34 -7.40
N SER A 202 -3.19 -13.11 -8.39
CA SER A 202 -3.91 -13.26 -9.66
C SER A 202 -5.30 -13.90 -9.47
N LYS A 203 -5.42 -14.87 -8.57
CA LYS A 203 -6.72 -15.47 -8.22
C LYS A 203 -7.65 -14.45 -7.58
N GLN A 204 -7.18 -13.69 -6.58
CA GLN A 204 -7.95 -12.65 -5.91
C GLN A 204 -8.40 -11.54 -6.86
N GLU A 205 -7.53 -11.07 -7.76
CA GLU A 205 -7.87 -10.06 -8.77
C GLU A 205 -8.96 -10.57 -9.73
N SER A 206 -8.89 -11.84 -10.13
CA SER A 206 -9.92 -12.46 -10.99
C SER A 206 -11.28 -12.58 -10.28
N GLU A 207 -11.29 -12.92 -9.00
CA GLU A 207 -12.49 -13.02 -8.18
C GLU A 207 -13.07 -11.63 -7.91
N ALA A 208 -12.22 -10.65 -7.59
CA ALA A 208 -12.62 -9.26 -7.40
C ALA A 208 -13.25 -8.66 -8.67
N LYS A 209 -12.69 -8.94 -9.86
CA LYS A 209 -13.28 -8.52 -11.13
C LYS A 209 -14.68 -9.13 -11.35
N LYS A 210 -14.83 -10.44 -11.11
CA LYS A 210 -16.14 -11.12 -11.19
C LYS A 210 -17.16 -10.53 -10.22
N VAL A 211 -16.75 -10.25 -8.98
CA VAL A 211 -17.62 -9.63 -7.96
C VAL A 211 -18.02 -8.22 -8.38
N LYS A 212 -17.07 -7.41 -8.87
CA LYS A 212 -17.33 -6.05 -9.35
C LYS A 212 -18.35 -6.06 -10.49
N ASP A 213 -18.13 -6.87 -11.51
CA ASP A 213 -19.05 -7.00 -12.66
C ASP A 213 -20.46 -7.44 -12.21
N LYS A 214 -20.54 -8.36 -11.24
CA LYS A 214 -21.83 -8.80 -10.66
C LYS A 214 -22.53 -7.66 -9.93
N THR A 215 -21.80 -6.92 -9.08
CA THR A 215 -22.37 -5.79 -8.33
C THR A 215 -22.82 -4.65 -9.24
N ASP A 216 -22.09 -4.37 -10.31
CA ASP A 216 -22.46 -3.33 -11.27
C ASP A 216 -23.73 -3.71 -12.03
N ARG A 217 -23.86 -4.99 -12.42
CA ARG A 217 -25.09 -5.50 -13.05
C ARG A 217 -26.30 -5.43 -12.10
N GLU A 218 -26.12 -5.77 -10.83
CA GLU A 218 -27.19 -5.66 -9.84
C GLU A 218 -27.57 -4.19 -9.57
N ASN A 219 -26.59 -3.29 -9.51
CA ASN A 219 -26.83 -1.86 -9.35
C ASN A 219 -27.59 -1.26 -10.54
N GLN A 220 -27.28 -1.67 -11.78
CA GLN A 220 -28.04 -1.26 -12.96
C GLN A 220 -29.49 -1.74 -12.90
N LYS A 221 -29.72 -3.02 -12.57
CA LYS A 221 -31.07 -3.58 -12.40
C LYS A 221 -31.88 -2.85 -11.32
N LYS A 222 -31.24 -2.54 -10.18
CA LYS A 222 -31.88 -1.78 -9.09
C LYS A 222 -32.27 -0.36 -9.55
N LYS A 223 -31.38 0.35 -10.24
CA LYS A 223 -31.69 1.69 -10.78
C LYS A 223 -32.85 1.68 -11.78
N GLU A 224 -32.95 0.65 -12.61
CA GLU A 224 -34.06 0.50 -13.56
C GLU A 224 -35.38 0.19 -12.85
N ALA A 225 -35.38 -0.71 -11.87
CA ALA A 225 -36.54 -1.01 -11.05
C ALA A 225 -37.02 0.23 -10.28
N GLU A 226 -36.11 1.00 -9.69
CA GLU A 226 -36.43 2.24 -8.98
C GLU A 226 -37.02 3.30 -9.91
N ARG A 227 -36.50 3.45 -11.13
CA ARG A 227 -37.09 4.34 -12.15
C ARG A 227 -38.51 3.92 -12.51
N ARG A 228 -38.72 2.63 -12.77
CA ARG A 228 -40.05 2.08 -13.10
C ARG A 228 -41.04 2.24 -11.96
N GLU A 229 -40.60 2.08 -10.71
CA GLU A 229 -41.44 2.29 -9.53
C GLU A 229 -41.78 3.77 -9.32
N LYS A 230 -40.81 4.68 -9.44
CA LYS A 230 -41.05 6.12 -9.39
C LYS A 230 -42.04 6.57 -10.45
N GLU A 231 -41.96 6.01 -11.65
CA GLU A 231 -42.90 6.27 -12.73
C GLU A 231 -44.31 5.77 -12.40
N LYS A 232 -44.45 4.53 -11.89
CA LYS A 232 -45.74 3.99 -11.40
C LYS A 232 -46.35 4.84 -10.28
N GLN A 233 -45.52 5.30 -9.34
CA GLN A 233 -45.96 6.17 -8.25
C GLN A 233 -46.42 7.54 -8.76
N ARG A 234 -45.75 8.08 -9.79
CA ARG A 234 -46.12 9.34 -10.43
C ARG A 234 -47.47 9.23 -11.15
N THR A 235 -47.73 8.14 -11.86
CA THR A 235 -48.99 7.94 -12.58
C THR A 235 -50.16 7.66 -11.63
N GLN A 236 -49.96 6.83 -10.60
CA GLN A 236 -51.00 6.51 -9.61
C GLN A 236 -51.44 7.73 -8.77
N LYS A 237 -50.52 8.65 -8.45
CA LYS A 237 -50.86 9.92 -7.78
C LYS A 237 -51.62 10.89 -8.68
N GLY A 238 -51.44 10.79 -10.00
CA GLY A 238 -52.17 11.62 -10.97
C GLY A 238 -53.65 11.22 -11.09
N GLU A 239 -53.93 9.92 -11.03
CA GLU A 239 -55.28 9.38 -11.08
C GLU A 239 -56.06 9.60 -9.78
N ARG A 240 -55.38 9.53 -8.62
CA ARG A 240 -55.98 9.83 -7.30
C ARG A 240 -56.30 11.31 -7.05
N ARG A 241 -55.78 12.21 -7.90
CA ARG A 241 -56.02 13.67 -7.81
C ARG A 241 -57.09 14.16 -8.78
N ARG A 242 -57.52 13.35 -9.74
CA ARG A 242 -58.67 13.62 -10.61
C ARG A 242 -59.93 13.02 -9.98
#